data_AF-A0AAU9UKA8-F1
#
_entry.id   AF-A0AAU9UKA8-F1
#
_cell.length_a   1.000
_cell.length_b   1.000
_cell.length_c   1.000
_cell.angle_alpha   90.00
_cell.angle_beta   90.00
_cell.angle_gamma   90.00
#
_symmetry.space_group_name_H-M   'P 1'
#
loop_
_entity.id
_entity.type
_entity.pdbx_description
1 polymer ?
#
loop_
_entity_poly.entity_id
_entity_poly.type
_entity_poly.pdbx_seq_one_letter_code
_entity_poly.pdbx_strand_id
1 'polypeptide(L)'
;MSAAALAWSVARACAAGALAACSCAAPPRAPPRPPRQAVPPEPHARFKWGGCGDNFQWSERFAKQFLDAHEIDVRDGRLEEEIMEFETTTTEKITTTTEPITVPPVVILVDDQPAPANTSAAPRKKGRRGRKRLPRSPRRGRPTRKRFRSRYDYDDDKEYQYRNIEYRMAADDPRFDPQVDLHTRLQHLRPLIASANLINNRFGRKTVSQGMRTKCTCHGVSGSCSVRTCWRALGALSRAGAALFREAARATALPARPPPRRLLRRARSRLRYVTPSPDYCEPDAAAGSLGTHGRKCNASAGAAAGGCARLCCGRGRRALRSARLERCRCRYHWCCRVDCQLCRVTSEDHYCN
;
A
#
# COMPACT_ATOMS: atom_id res chain seq x y z
N MET A 1 2.75 -7.11 -2.06
CA MET A 1 3.97 -6.26 -2.18
C MET A 1 4.52 -5.89 -0.81
N SER A 2 3.67 -5.46 0.13
CA SER A 2 4.08 -5.03 1.48
C SER A 2 4.94 -6.06 2.22
N ALA A 3 4.53 -7.33 2.26
CA ALA A 3 5.33 -8.40 2.87
C ALA A 3 6.72 -8.59 2.22
N ALA A 4 6.82 -8.39 0.91
CA ALA A 4 8.09 -8.42 0.19
C ALA A 4 8.97 -7.23 0.57
N ALA A 5 8.39 -6.01 0.60
CA ALA A 5 9.10 -4.78 0.94
C ALA A 5 9.60 -4.77 2.39
N LEU A 6 8.78 -5.25 3.34
CA LEU A 6 9.17 -5.38 4.75
C LEU A 6 10.35 -6.35 4.89
N ALA A 7 10.23 -7.56 4.32
CA ALA A 7 11.30 -8.54 4.38
C ALA A 7 12.58 -8.10 3.65
N TRP A 8 12.44 -7.26 2.62
CA TRP A 8 13.59 -6.72 1.87
C TRP A 8 14.30 -5.61 2.65
N SER A 9 13.55 -4.64 3.18
CA SER A 9 14.09 -3.47 3.87
C SER A 9 14.77 -3.85 5.19
N VAL A 10 14.11 -4.66 6.01
CA VAL A 10 14.63 -5.11 7.30
C VAL A 10 15.90 -5.95 7.13
N ALA A 11 15.94 -6.89 6.17
CA ALA A 11 17.13 -7.69 5.91
C ALA A 11 18.36 -6.84 5.54
N ARG A 12 18.16 -5.75 4.79
CA ARG A 12 19.22 -4.81 4.42
C ARG A 12 19.63 -3.91 5.57
N ALA A 13 18.66 -3.50 6.39
CA ALA A 13 18.94 -2.73 7.60
C ALA A 13 19.78 -3.54 8.60
N CYS A 14 19.51 -4.85 8.75
CA CYS A 14 20.36 -5.75 9.53
C CYS A 14 21.81 -5.80 9.00
N ALA A 15 21.99 -5.91 7.68
CA ALA A 15 23.31 -5.94 7.07
C ALA A 15 24.02 -4.58 7.10
N ALA A 16 23.28 -3.48 7.17
CA ALA A 16 23.83 -2.14 7.36
C ALA A 16 24.19 -1.84 8.83
N GLY A 17 23.85 -2.74 9.77
CA GLY A 17 24.03 -2.49 11.20
C GLY A 17 23.07 -1.43 11.77
N ALA A 18 21.99 -1.11 11.05
CA ALA A 18 21.02 -0.07 11.46
C ALA A 18 20.03 -0.56 12.53
N LEU A 19 19.98 -1.86 12.80
CA LEU A 19 19.06 -2.48 13.75
C LEU A 19 19.85 -3.27 14.79
N ALA A 20 19.69 -2.94 16.07
CA ALA A 20 20.38 -3.64 17.16
C ALA A 20 19.95 -5.10 17.32
N ALA A 21 18.71 -5.43 16.92
CA ALA A 21 18.13 -6.77 17.09
C ALA A 21 18.65 -7.83 16.10
N CYS A 22 19.46 -7.44 15.11
CA CYS A 22 19.98 -8.34 14.10
C CYS A 22 21.33 -7.90 13.55
N SER A 23 22.06 -8.86 12.97
CA SER A 23 23.36 -8.65 12.33
C SER A 23 23.35 -9.10 10.87
N CYS A 24 24.52 -9.06 10.22
CA CYS A 24 24.78 -9.71 8.95
C CYS A 24 24.26 -11.14 8.89
N ALA A 25 23.87 -11.60 7.69
CA ALA A 25 23.58 -13.00 7.44
C ALA A 25 24.82 -13.87 7.69
N ALA A 26 24.61 -15.03 8.32
CA ALA A 26 25.64 -16.06 8.36
C ALA A 26 25.97 -16.54 6.94
N PRO A 27 27.25 -16.81 6.63
CA PRO A 27 27.64 -17.33 5.32
C PRO A 27 26.98 -18.70 5.07
N PRO A 28 26.63 -19.03 3.81
CA PRO A 28 26.10 -20.34 3.49
C PRO A 28 27.07 -21.46 3.91
N ARG A 29 26.52 -22.53 4.50
CA ARG A 29 27.29 -23.72 4.90
C ARG A 29 27.90 -24.47 3.71
N ALA A 30 27.23 -24.40 2.56
CA ALA A 30 27.71 -25.07 1.36
C ALA A 30 28.96 -24.35 0.81
N PRO A 31 29.96 -25.12 0.34
CA PRO A 31 31.15 -24.52 -0.25
C PRO A 31 30.76 -23.67 -1.47
N PRO A 32 31.50 -22.58 -1.72
CA PRO A 32 31.23 -21.65 -2.81
C PRO A 32 31.27 -22.38 -4.15
N ARG A 33 30.13 -22.41 -4.84
CA ARG A 33 30.02 -22.97 -6.19
C ARG A 33 30.03 -21.83 -7.20
N PRO A 34 30.83 -21.91 -8.27
CA PRO A 34 30.78 -20.91 -9.34
C PRO A 34 29.39 -20.88 -9.99
N PRO A 35 28.97 -19.73 -10.54
CA PRO A 35 27.70 -19.64 -11.26
C PRO A 35 27.73 -20.61 -12.46
N ARG A 36 26.62 -21.36 -12.65
CA ARG A 36 26.47 -22.40 -13.69
C ARG A 36 26.71 -21.91 -15.14
N GLN A 37 26.84 -20.60 -15.36
CA GLN A 37 26.95 -19.96 -16.67
C GLN A 37 28.24 -19.11 -16.80
N ALA A 38 29.25 -19.32 -15.95
CA ALA A 38 30.54 -18.67 -16.15
C ALA A 38 31.23 -19.27 -17.39
N VAL A 39 31.29 -18.47 -18.46
CA VAL A 39 32.08 -18.75 -19.66
C VAL A 39 33.09 -17.61 -19.77
N PRO A 40 34.41 -17.86 -19.69
CA PRO A 40 35.09 -19.17 -19.70
C PRO A 40 35.10 -19.87 -18.32
N PRO A 41 35.36 -21.19 -18.27
CA PRO A 41 35.59 -21.92 -17.03
C PRO A 41 36.97 -21.52 -16.47
N GLU A 42 37.03 -20.49 -15.62
CA GLU A 42 38.28 -20.17 -14.95
C GLU A 42 38.69 -21.27 -13.94
N PRO A 43 39.93 -21.79 -14.01
CA PRO A 43 40.47 -22.73 -13.02
C PRO A 43 40.50 -22.14 -11.59
N HIS A 44 40.39 -20.83 -11.46
CA HIS A 44 40.42 -20.05 -10.21
C HIS A 44 39.03 -19.63 -9.71
N ALA A 45 37.95 -20.23 -10.22
CA ALA A 45 36.55 -19.85 -9.93
C ALA A 45 36.07 -20.07 -8.47
N ARG A 46 37.00 -20.32 -7.54
CA ARG A 46 36.75 -20.46 -6.09
C ARG A 46 36.83 -19.08 -5.44
N PHE A 47 35.67 -18.50 -5.17
CA PHE A 47 35.57 -17.35 -4.26
C PHE A 47 35.51 -17.81 -2.81
N LYS A 48 35.79 -16.93 -1.85
CA LYS A 48 35.52 -17.20 -0.42
C LYS A 48 34.23 -16.49 0.01
N TRP A 49 33.46 -17.13 0.89
CA TRP A 49 32.35 -16.43 1.56
C TRP A 49 32.94 -15.40 2.53
N GLY A 50 32.40 -14.18 2.52
CA GLY A 50 32.82 -13.11 3.41
C GLY A 50 32.02 -11.83 3.14
N GLY A 51 32.34 -10.74 3.83
CA GLY A 51 31.53 -9.52 3.82
C GLY A 51 30.23 -9.66 4.60
N CYS A 52 29.38 -8.63 4.54
CA CYS A 52 28.10 -8.59 5.27
C CYS A 52 26.93 -8.83 4.30
N GLY A 53 26.34 -10.03 4.38
CA GLY A 53 25.18 -10.41 3.58
C GLY A 53 23.85 -9.94 4.18
N ASP A 54 22.84 -9.74 3.32
CA ASP A 54 21.49 -9.34 3.73
C ASP A 54 20.83 -10.47 4.56
N ASN A 55 20.43 -10.17 5.81
CA ASN A 55 19.90 -11.17 6.74
C ASN A 55 18.42 -11.47 6.52
N PHE A 56 18.13 -12.11 5.38
CA PHE A 56 16.78 -12.43 4.98
C PHE A 56 16.09 -13.42 5.93
N GLN A 57 16.82 -14.37 6.54
CA GLN A 57 16.21 -15.34 7.45
C GLN A 57 15.66 -14.69 8.72
N TRP A 58 16.40 -13.74 9.31
CA TRP A 58 15.89 -12.97 10.44
C TRP A 58 14.67 -12.15 10.00
N SER A 59 14.80 -11.44 8.88
CA SER A 59 13.76 -10.56 8.36
C SER A 59 12.48 -11.30 7.96
N GLU A 60 12.57 -12.52 7.44
CA GLU A 60 11.41 -13.35 7.11
C GLU A 60 10.64 -13.75 8.37
N ARG A 61 11.36 -14.12 9.45
CA ARG A 61 10.74 -14.46 10.74
C ARG A 61 10.02 -13.25 11.32
N PHE A 62 10.69 -12.09 11.33
CA PHE A 62 10.10 -10.84 11.76
C PHE A 62 8.86 -10.47 10.94
N ALA A 63 8.96 -10.46 9.61
CA ALA A 63 7.84 -10.12 8.73
C ALA A 63 6.68 -11.11 8.82
N LYS A 64 6.96 -12.39 9.13
CA LYS A 64 5.92 -13.38 9.42
C LYS A 64 5.21 -13.03 10.74
N GLN A 65 5.94 -12.77 11.82
CA GLN A 65 5.34 -12.41 13.10
C GLN A 65 4.53 -11.11 13.00
N PHE A 66 5.06 -10.11 12.30
CA PHE A 66 4.42 -8.79 12.20
C PHE A 66 3.17 -8.79 11.31
N LEU A 67 3.20 -9.47 10.15
CA LEU A 67 2.09 -9.41 9.19
C LEU A 67 1.10 -10.58 9.30
N ASP A 68 1.54 -11.72 9.81
CA ASP A 68 0.71 -12.94 9.80
C ASP A 68 0.00 -13.17 11.15
N ALA A 69 0.38 -12.48 12.24
CA ALA A 69 -0.21 -12.73 13.57
C ALA A 69 -1.72 -12.50 13.59
N HIS A 70 -2.17 -11.27 13.29
CA HIS A 70 -3.60 -10.95 13.25
C HIS A 70 -4.37 -11.87 12.28
N GLU A 71 -3.81 -12.15 11.11
CA GLU A 71 -4.45 -13.02 10.11
C GLU A 71 -4.59 -14.47 10.59
N ILE A 72 -3.67 -14.96 11.43
CA ILE A 72 -3.77 -16.29 12.04
C ILE A 72 -4.92 -16.30 13.04
N ASP A 73 -5.03 -15.27 13.88
CA ASP A 73 -6.08 -15.21 14.89
C ASP A 73 -7.47 -15.06 14.25
N VAL A 74 -7.61 -14.25 13.19
CA VAL A 74 -8.86 -14.14 12.40
C VAL A 74 -9.23 -15.49 11.77
N ARG A 75 -8.26 -16.17 11.15
CA ARG A 75 -8.51 -17.45 10.47
C ARG A 75 -8.91 -18.55 11.45
N ASP A 76 -8.26 -18.60 12.61
CA ASP A 76 -8.45 -19.64 13.62
C ASP A 76 -9.60 -19.31 14.59
N GLY A 77 -10.32 -18.19 14.39
CA GLY A 77 -11.49 -17.79 15.17
C GLY A 77 -11.16 -17.27 16.58
N ARG A 78 -9.91 -16.90 16.85
CA ARG A 78 -9.44 -16.50 18.20
C ARG A 78 -9.76 -15.06 18.58
N LEU A 79 -10.20 -14.24 17.62
CA LEU A 79 -10.58 -12.84 17.86
C LEU A 79 -12.03 -12.68 18.36
N GLU A 80 -12.88 -13.71 18.26
CA GLU A 80 -14.25 -13.64 18.78
C GLU A 80 -14.33 -13.88 20.30
N GLU A 81 -13.27 -14.43 20.93
CA GLU A 81 -13.23 -14.65 22.39
C GLU A 81 -12.80 -13.38 23.17
N GLU A 82 -11.87 -12.56 22.65
CA GLU A 82 -11.38 -11.38 23.38
C GLU A 82 -12.34 -10.16 23.35
N ILE A 83 -13.30 -10.10 22.43
CA ILE A 83 -14.26 -8.98 22.34
C ILE A 83 -15.43 -9.16 23.33
N MET A 84 -15.82 -10.39 23.67
CA MET A 84 -16.87 -10.65 24.67
C MET A 84 -16.37 -10.59 26.13
N GLU A 85 -15.06 -10.75 26.37
CA GLU A 85 -14.52 -10.71 27.73
C GLU A 85 -14.25 -9.27 28.23
N PHE A 86 -14.03 -8.32 27.32
CA PHE A 86 -13.74 -6.93 27.71
C PHE A 86 -14.99 -6.10 28.06
N GLU A 87 -16.20 -6.49 27.61
CA GLU A 87 -17.44 -5.75 27.90
C GLU A 87 -18.15 -6.22 29.20
N THR A 88 -17.68 -7.27 29.86
CA THR A 88 -18.34 -7.79 31.09
C THR A 88 -17.52 -7.66 32.38
N THR A 89 -16.27 -7.21 32.32
CA THR A 89 -15.45 -7.02 33.53
C THR A 89 -14.62 -5.74 33.48
N THR A 90 -15.26 -4.59 33.73
CA THR A 90 -14.70 -3.45 34.51
C THR A 90 -15.66 -2.26 34.50
N THR A 91 -16.71 -2.33 35.33
CA THR A 91 -17.35 -1.10 35.83
C THR A 91 -16.66 -0.71 37.14
N GLU A 92 -15.41 -0.29 37.06
CA GLU A 92 -14.80 0.49 38.15
C GLU A 92 -14.81 1.97 37.77
N LYS A 93 -15.48 2.76 38.60
CA LYS A 93 -15.51 4.22 38.50
C LYS A 93 -14.09 4.75 38.70
N ILE A 94 -13.46 5.19 37.61
CA ILE A 94 -12.24 6.00 37.69
C ILE A 94 -12.66 7.46 37.91
N THR A 95 -12.53 7.90 39.16
CA THR A 95 -12.58 9.30 39.57
C THR A 95 -11.42 10.03 38.90
N THR A 96 -11.73 10.98 38.02
CA THR A 96 -10.76 11.76 37.26
C THR A 96 -10.27 12.93 38.12
N THR A 97 -9.02 12.87 38.60
CA THR A 97 -8.29 14.05 39.08
C THR A 97 -7.41 14.53 37.92
N THR A 98 -7.88 15.55 37.23
CA THR A 98 -7.22 16.15 36.07
C THR A 98 -6.21 17.21 36.55
N GLU A 99 -4.91 16.94 36.40
CA GLU A 99 -3.91 18.01 36.26
C GLU A 99 -3.50 18.14 34.78
N PRO A 100 -3.47 19.36 34.21
CA PRO A 100 -3.17 19.55 32.80
C PRO A 100 -1.65 19.58 32.54
N ILE A 101 -1.12 18.53 31.92
CA ILE A 101 0.22 18.57 31.29
C ILE A 101 0.04 19.07 29.85
N THR A 102 0.41 20.34 29.65
CA THR A 102 0.53 20.98 28.34
C THR A 102 1.72 20.40 27.58
N VAL A 103 1.48 19.53 26.61
CA VAL A 103 2.46 19.17 25.58
C VAL A 103 2.21 20.07 24.36
N PRO A 104 3.18 20.91 23.93
CA PRO A 104 2.99 21.77 22.77
C PRO A 104 2.96 20.93 21.47
N PRO A 105 2.19 21.37 20.46
CA PRO A 105 2.12 20.67 19.19
C PRO A 105 3.47 20.74 18.45
N VAL A 106 3.90 19.60 17.92
CA VAL A 106 5.03 19.50 16.98
C VAL A 106 4.62 20.22 15.68
N VAL A 107 5.19 21.40 15.46
CA VAL A 107 5.08 22.14 14.20
C VAL A 107 6.15 21.62 13.25
N ILE A 108 5.74 20.92 12.19
CA ILE A 108 6.61 20.64 11.05
C ILE A 108 6.55 21.87 10.14
N LEU A 109 7.59 22.70 10.19
CA LEU A 109 7.76 23.84 9.28
C LEU A 109 8.10 23.31 7.89
N VAL A 110 7.17 23.44 6.95
CA VAL A 110 7.46 23.41 5.52
C VAL A 110 7.61 24.87 5.10
N ASP A 111 8.83 25.30 4.81
CA ASP A 111 9.12 26.63 4.25
C ASP A 111 8.56 26.71 2.82
N ASP A 112 7.32 27.19 2.68
CA ASP A 112 6.78 27.72 1.44
C ASP A 112 6.68 29.25 1.59
N GLN A 113 7.71 29.95 1.13
CA GLN A 113 7.68 31.42 0.95
C GLN A 113 7.12 31.75 -0.45
N PRO A 114 5.92 32.32 -0.58
CA PRO A 114 5.58 33.10 -1.76
C PRO A 114 5.99 34.57 -1.56
N ALA A 115 6.59 35.16 -2.60
CA ALA A 115 7.03 36.55 -2.64
C ALA A 115 5.89 37.55 -2.33
N PRO A 116 6.18 38.71 -1.70
CA PRO A 116 5.14 39.64 -1.28
C PRO A 116 4.58 40.45 -2.45
N ALA A 117 3.25 40.42 -2.59
CA ALA A 117 2.50 41.38 -3.39
C ALA A 117 2.21 42.63 -2.56
N ASN A 118 2.65 43.79 -3.05
CA ASN A 118 2.31 45.11 -2.54
C ASN A 118 0.79 45.35 -2.60
N THR A 119 0.15 45.61 -1.45
CA THR A 119 -1.16 46.27 -1.43
C THR A 119 -1.19 47.35 -0.35
N SER A 120 -1.42 48.57 -0.82
CA SER A 120 -1.71 49.76 -0.02
C SER A 120 -3.12 49.67 0.60
N ALA A 121 -3.22 49.96 1.89
CA ALA A 121 -4.46 49.98 2.67
C ALA A 121 -5.19 51.34 2.60
N ALA A 122 -6.54 51.32 2.73
CA ALA A 122 -7.40 52.19 3.57
C ALA A 122 -8.91 51.99 3.22
N PRO A 123 -9.90 52.49 4.01
CA PRO A 123 -10.26 52.03 5.35
C PRO A 123 -11.76 51.67 5.52
N ARG A 124 -12.08 51.09 6.69
CA ARG A 124 -13.39 50.65 7.20
C ARG A 124 -14.42 51.78 7.40
N LYS A 125 -15.71 51.47 7.20
CA LYS A 125 -16.86 52.18 7.81
C LYS A 125 -17.83 51.21 8.51
N LYS A 126 -18.28 51.62 9.72
CA LYS A 126 -19.29 50.99 10.60
C LYS A 126 -20.71 51.46 10.24
N GLY A 127 -21.74 50.60 10.45
CA GLY A 127 -23.16 51.00 10.60
C GLY A 127 -24.04 49.76 10.85
N ARG A 128 -24.47 49.46 12.09
CA ARG A 128 -25.73 49.80 12.81
C ARG A 128 -27.04 49.17 12.25
N ARG A 129 -27.48 48.13 12.99
CA ARG A 129 -28.83 47.65 13.42
C ARG A 129 -30.10 48.08 12.66
N GLY A 130 -30.96 47.10 12.39
CA GLY A 130 -32.41 47.28 12.22
C GLY A 130 -33.21 45.98 12.43
N ARG A 131 -34.00 45.90 13.51
CA ARG A 131 -35.03 44.87 13.77
C ARG A 131 -36.34 45.25 13.05
N LYS A 132 -37.06 44.30 12.43
CA LYS A 132 -38.52 44.42 12.24
C LYS A 132 -39.25 43.07 12.40
N ARG A 133 -40.43 43.18 12.99
CA ARG A 133 -41.31 42.16 13.57
C ARG A 133 -42.26 41.54 12.53
N LEU A 134 -42.73 40.33 12.84
CA LEU A 134 -43.86 39.60 12.23
C LEU A 134 -45.20 40.35 12.36
N PRO A 135 -46.20 39.98 11.53
CA PRO A 135 -47.55 39.76 12.06
C PRO A 135 -48.18 38.42 11.63
N ARG A 136 -49.34 38.17 12.23
CA ARG A 136 -50.03 36.91 12.54
C ARG A 136 -50.90 36.34 11.41
N SER A 137 -51.22 35.05 11.59
CA SER A 137 -52.18 34.19 10.86
C SER A 137 -53.66 34.47 11.15
N PRO A 138 -54.58 33.86 10.37
CA PRO A 138 -55.72 33.11 10.93
C PRO A 138 -56.00 31.75 10.23
N ARG A 139 -56.12 30.63 10.98
CA ARG A 139 -57.35 29.81 11.28
C ARG A 139 -58.04 29.22 10.02
N ARG A 140 -58.42 27.92 9.89
CA ARG A 140 -59.03 26.93 10.80
C ARG A 140 -59.11 25.55 10.09
N GLY A 141 -59.10 24.44 10.85
CA GLY A 141 -59.58 23.11 10.40
C GLY A 141 -58.97 21.91 11.15
N ARG A 142 -59.75 21.19 11.95
CA ARG A 142 -59.48 19.91 12.68
C ARG A 142 -60.54 18.90 12.19
N PRO A 143 -60.55 17.56 12.49
CA PRO A 143 -59.56 16.62 13.06
C PRO A 143 -59.31 15.38 12.14
N THR A 144 -58.31 14.50 12.37
CA THR A 144 -58.52 13.22 13.08
C THR A 144 -57.21 12.44 13.30
N ARG A 145 -57.03 12.00 14.55
CA ARG A 145 -56.64 10.65 15.03
C ARG A 145 -55.36 9.97 14.51
N LYS A 146 -54.41 9.85 15.45
CA LYS A 146 -53.38 8.80 15.65
C LYS A 146 -52.33 8.67 14.54
N ARG A 147 -51.06 9.00 14.86
CA ARG A 147 -49.92 8.09 14.68
C ARG A 147 -48.64 8.66 15.31
N PHE A 148 -47.94 7.74 15.97
CA PHE A 148 -46.50 7.66 16.20
C PHE A 148 -45.79 8.71 17.06
N ARG A 149 -45.23 8.17 18.15
CA ARG A 149 -44.04 8.66 18.84
C ARG A 149 -43.04 9.20 17.82
N SER A 150 -42.61 10.45 18.03
CA SER A 150 -41.41 11.00 17.44
C SER A 150 -40.21 10.17 17.90
N ARG A 151 -39.74 9.27 17.04
CA ARG A 151 -38.40 8.68 17.07
C ARG A 151 -37.69 9.18 15.82
N TYR A 152 -37.39 10.47 15.80
CA TYR A 152 -36.27 10.96 15.02
C TYR A 152 -35.06 10.88 15.94
N ASP A 153 -34.48 9.67 15.98
CA ASP A 153 -33.06 9.53 16.24
C ASP A 153 -32.51 8.85 14.99
N TYR A 154 -31.51 9.48 14.39
CA TYR A 154 -31.05 9.28 13.02
C TYR A 154 -30.65 7.82 12.76
N ASP A 155 -31.16 7.22 11.68
CA ASP A 155 -30.59 6.04 10.98
C ASP A 155 -29.24 6.45 10.33
N ASP A 156 -28.23 6.87 11.11
CA ASP A 156 -26.89 7.18 10.60
C ASP A 156 -26.08 5.88 10.34
N ASP A 157 -26.38 4.79 11.07
CA ASP A 157 -25.58 3.55 11.04
C ASP A 157 -25.66 2.75 9.73
N LYS A 158 -26.75 2.88 8.96
CA LYS A 158 -26.94 2.07 7.74
C LYS A 158 -26.13 2.59 6.55
N GLU A 159 -25.91 3.90 6.45
CA GLU A 159 -25.09 4.47 5.37
C GLU A 159 -23.59 4.17 5.60
N TYR A 160 -23.15 4.14 6.86
CA TYR A 160 -21.77 3.79 7.22
C TYR A 160 -21.45 2.29 7.00
N GLN A 161 -22.41 1.39 7.22
CA GLN A 161 -22.20 -0.05 7.01
C GLN A 161 -21.88 -0.40 5.54
N TYR A 162 -22.54 0.25 4.57
CA TYR A 162 -22.27 0.03 3.15
C TYR A 162 -21.00 0.75 2.64
N ARG A 163 -20.45 1.70 3.39
CA ARG A 163 -19.12 2.30 3.12
C ARG A 163 -17.97 1.40 3.56
N ASN A 164 -18.24 0.29 4.26
CA ASN A 164 -17.22 -0.68 4.60
C ASN A 164 -17.09 -1.72 3.48
N ILE A 165 -15.90 -1.79 2.88
CA ILE A 165 -15.59 -2.70 1.78
C ILE A 165 -15.89 -4.17 2.13
N GLU A 166 -15.72 -4.57 3.39
CA GLU A 166 -15.98 -5.95 3.83
C GLU A 166 -17.46 -6.33 3.73
N TYR A 167 -18.35 -5.41 4.11
CA TYR A 167 -19.79 -5.63 4.00
C TYR A 167 -20.22 -5.76 2.54
N ARG A 168 -19.69 -4.91 1.66
CA ARG A 168 -19.98 -5.04 0.23
C ARG A 168 -19.41 -6.33 -0.35
N MET A 169 -18.18 -6.69 0.02
CA MET A 169 -17.60 -7.97 -0.37
C MET A 169 -18.48 -9.15 0.08
N ALA A 170 -19.04 -9.11 1.28
CA ALA A 170 -19.96 -10.15 1.77
C ALA A 170 -21.33 -10.12 1.06
N ALA A 171 -21.80 -8.95 0.65
CA ALA A 171 -23.06 -8.77 -0.06
C ALA A 171 -23.00 -9.32 -1.49
N ASP A 172 -21.92 -9.02 -2.21
CA ASP A 172 -21.77 -9.27 -3.65
C ASP A 172 -21.07 -10.61 -3.97
N ASP A 173 -20.58 -11.35 -2.96
CA ASP A 173 -19.88 -12.60 -3.20
C ASP A 173 -20.86 -13.69 -3.67
N PRO A 174 -20.69 -14.24 -4.89
CA PRO A 174 -21.61 -15.22 -5.46
C PRO A 174 -21.57 -16.58 -4.74
N ARG A 175 -20.65 -16.79 -3.80
CA ARG A 175 -20.58 -18.02 -3.00
C ARG A 175 -21.55 -18.05 -1.83
N PHE A 176 -22.07 -16.89 -1.41
CA PHE A 176 -22.99 -16.81 -0.28
C PHE A 176 -24.44 -16.81 -0.74
N ASP A 177 -25.30 -17.45 0.04
CA ASP A 177 -26.74 -17.45 -0.19
C ASP A 177 -27.32 -16.04 0.08
N PRO A 178 -28.00 -15.40 -0.89
CA PRO A 178 -28.63 -14.09 -0.69
C PRO A 178 -29.68 -14.06 0.43
N GLN A 179 -30.24 -15.20 0.81
CA GLN A 179 -31.22 -15.31 1.89
C GLN A 179 -30.60 -15.20 3.29
N VAL A 180 -29.28 -15.44 3.40
CA VAL A 180 -28.56 -15.32 4.67
C VAL A 180 -28.29 -13.84 4.97
N ASP A 181 -28.43 -13.45 6.23
CA ASP A 181 -28.16 -12.08 6.64
C ASP A 181 -26.70 -11.67 6.37
N LEU A 182 -26.47 -10.37 6.23
CA LEU A 182 -25.17 -9.86 5.82
C LEU A 182 -24.07 -10.07 6.89
N HIS A 183 -24.44 -10.10 8.17
CA HIS A 183 -23.49 -10.29 9.26
C HIS A 183 -22.93 -11.72 9.26
N THR A 184 -23.79 -12.72 9.11
CA THR A 184 -23.40 -14.12 8.98
C THR A 184 -22.49 -14.33 7.76
N ARG A 185 -22.82 -13.70 6.62
CA ARG A 185 -21.96 -13.74 5.42
C ARG A 185 -20.58 -13.12 5.67
N LEU A 186 -20.52 -12.01 6.39
CA LEU A 186 -19.26 -11.36 6.76
C LEU A 186 -18.41 -12.25 7.67
N GLN A 187 -19.01 -12.94 8.66
CA GLN A 187 -18.31 -13.90 9.52
C GLN A 187 -17.69 -15.04 8.71
N HIS A 188 -18.37 -15.55 7.68
CA HIS A 188 -17.80 -16.55 6.78
C HIS A 188 -16.71 -15.99 5.84
N LEU A 189 -16.79 -14.71 5.47
CA LEU A 189 -15.84 -14.06 4.57
C LEU A 189 -14.48 -13.77 5.22
N ARG A 190 -14.47 -13.29 6.47
CA ARG A 190 -13.25 -12.92 7.23
C ARG A 190 -12.15 -14.00 7.24
N PRO A 191 -12.42 -15.27 7.59
CA PRO A 191 -11.39 -16.31 7.59
C PRO A 191 -10.88 -16.65 6.18
N LEU A 192 -11.69 -16.43 5.13
CA LEU A 192 -11.25 -16.57 3.74
C LEU A 192 -10.28 -15.46 3.34
N ILE A 193 -10.58 -14.20 3.73
CA ILE A 193 -9.69 -13.05 3.52
C ILE A 193 -8.36 -13.30 4.22
N ALA A 194 -8.41 -13.70 5.49
CA ALA A 194 -7.20 -13.96 6.28
C ALA A 194 -6.35 -15.08 5.68
N SER A 195 -6.99 -16.16 5.20
CA SER A 195 -6.31 -17.24 4.48
C SER A 195 -5.63 -16.75 3.20
N ALA A 196 -6.28 -15.88 2.42
CA ALA A 196 -5.69 -15.29 1.22
C ALA A 196 -4.50 -14.37 1.56
N ASN A 197 -4.63 -13.54 2.61
CA ASN A 197 -3.57 -12.66 3.08
C ASN A 197 -2.32 -13.44 3.48
N LEU A 198 -2.47 -14.52 4.26
CA LEU A 198 -1.36 -15.41 4.64
C LEU A 198 -0.65 -16.04 3.42
N ILE A 199 -1.42 -16.51 2.43
CA ILE A 199 -0.87 -17.07 1.20
C ILE A 199 -0.08 -15.99 0.42
N ASN A 200 -0.66 -14.81 0.28
CA ASN A 200 -0.09 -13.70 -0.47
C ASN A 200 1.16 -13.12 0.23
N ASN A 201 1.14 -13.01 1.55
CA ASN A 201 2.27 -12.56 2.36
C ASN A 201 3.45 -13.53 2.21
N ARG A 202 3.18 -14.84 2.33
CA ARG A 202 4.19 -15.88 2.10
C ARG A 202 4.74 -15.82 0.67
N PHE A 203 3.88 -15.62 -0.33
CA PHE A 203 4.31 -15.48 -1.72
C PHE A 203 5.24 -14.27 -1.89
N GLY A 204 4.90 -13.12 -1.29
CA GLY A 204 5.71 -11.91 -1.31
C GLY A 204 7.10 -12.12 -0.73
N ARG A 205 7.20 -12.66 0.50
CA ARG A 205 8.49 -12.96 1.15
C ARG A 205 9.31 -13.95 0.33
N LYS A 206 8.69 -15.02 -0.16
CA LYS A 206 9.37 -16.04 -0.99
C LYS A 206 9.91 -15.46 -2.30
N THR A 207 9.17 -14.56 -2.94
CA THR A 207 9.61 -13.89 -4.17
C THR A 207 10.93 -13.13 -3.96
N VAL A 208 11.08 -12.46 -2.82
CA VAL A 208 12.31 -11.75 -2.45
C VAL A 208 13.45 -12.72 -2.17
N SER A 209 13.20 -13.76 -1.38
CA SER A 209 14.17 -14.82 -1.07
C SER A 209 14.75 -15.48 -2.33
N GLN A 210 13.87 -15.85 -3.27
CA GLN A 210 14.25 -16.47 -4.54
C GLN A 210 15.03 -15.51 -5.45
N GLY A 211 14.84 -14.21 -5.29
CA GLY A 211 15.57 -13.17 -6.02
C GLY A 211 16.98 -12.89 -5.51
N MET A 212 17.40 -13.48 -4.38
CA MET A 212 18.73 -13.28 -3.80
C MET A 212 19.85 -13.82 -4.70
N ARG A 213 20.92 -13.03 -4.82
CA ARG A 213 22.08 -13.31 -5.68
C ARG A 213 23.36 -13.34 -4.87
N THR A 214 24.37 -13.98 -5.42
CA THR A 214 25.73 -13.87 -4.90
C THR A 214 26.35 -12.61 -5.48
N LYS A 215 26.73 -11.66 -4.62
CA LYS A 215 27.48 -10.45 -4.99
C LYS A 215 28.93 -10.64 -4.53
N CYS A 216 29.86 -10.17 -5.34
CA CYS A 216 31.29 -10.32 -5.08
C CYS A 216 32.02 -8.99 -5.22
N THR A 217 33.12 -8.84 -4.48
CA THR A 217 34.14 -7.82 -4.70
C THR A 217 35.45 -8.50 -5.10
N CYS A 218 36.14 -7.89 -6.05
CA CYS A 218 37.42 -8.35 -6.56
C CYS A 218 38.55 -7.57 -5.89
N HIS A 219 39.59 -8.29 -5.47
CA HIS A 219 40.72 -7.73 -4.70
C HIS A 219 42.07 -8.23 -5.24
N GLY A 220 42.14 -8.65 -6.51
CA GLY A 220 43.39 -9.03 -7.16
C GLY A 220 44.25 -7.82 -7.52
N VAL A 221 45.51 -8.10 -7.86
CA VAL A 221 46.49 -7.09 -8.31
C VAL A 221 45.89 -6.26 -9.45
N SER A 222 46.04 -4.94 -9.38
CA SER A 222 45.49 -3.97 -10.36
C SER A 222 43.97 -4.05 -10.57
N GLY A 223 43.21 -4.50 -9.55
CA GLY A 223 41.75 -4.62 -9.64
C GLY A 223 41.26 -5.90 -10.34
N SER A 224 42.15 -6.86 -10.58
CA SER A 224 41.78 -8.16 -11.15
C SER A 224 40.87 -8.99 -10.22
N CYS A 225 40.12 -9.94 -10.79
CA CYS A 225 39.21 -10.82 -10.04
C CYS A 225 39.83 -12.20 -9.71
N SER A 226 41.16 -12.32 -9.74
CA SER A 226 41.90 -13.53 -9.37
C SER A 226 41.62 -13.96 -7.92
N VAL A 227 41.42 -12.99 -7.02
CA VAL A 227 40.89 -13.19 -5.68
C VAL A 227 39.60 -12.38 -5.52
N ARG A 228 38.56 -13.03 -5.01
CA ARG A 228 37.26 -12.37 -4.76
C ARG A 228 36.57 -12.93 -3.52
N THR A 229 35.90 -12.04 -2.82
CA THR A 229 35.08 -12.33 -1.64
C THR A 229 33.62 -12.09 -2.01
N CYS A 230 32.73 -13.01 -1.63
CA CYS A 230 31.31 -12.90 -1.99
C CYS A 230 30.39 -13.11 -0.80
N TRP A 231 29.20 -12.52 -0.89
CA TRP A 231 28.10 -12.68 0.06
C TRP A 231 26.76 -12.84 -0.67
N ARG A 232 25.73 -13.26 0.07
CA ARG A 232 24.36 -13.27 -0.40
C ARG A 232 23.75 -11.89 -0.21
N ALA A 233 23.24 -11.32 -1.29
CA ALA A 233 22.58 -10.02 -1.30
C ALA A 233 21.21 -10.12 -1.98
N LEU A 234 20.28 -9.32 -1.50
CA LEU A 234 18.97 -9.14 -2.11
C LEU A 234 19.12 -8.39 -3.43
N GLY A 235 18.34 -8.81 -4.44
CA GLY A 235 18.21 -8.04 -5.67
C GLY A 235 17.44 -6.73 -5.45
N ALA A 236 17.42 -5.86 -6.45
CA ALA A 236 16.59 -4.65 -6.41
C ALA A 236 15.11 -5.00 -6.16
N LEU A 237 14.45 -4.26 -5.26
CA LEU A 237 13.05 -4.50 -4.90
C LEU A 237 12.12 -4.40 -6.12
N SER A 238 12.46 -3.58 -7.11
CA SER A 238 11.73 -3.45 -8.38
C SER A 238 11.59 -4.78 -9.13
N ARG A 239 12.56 -5.70 -9.01
CA ARG A 239 12.49 -7.03 -9.62
C ARG A 239 11.44 -7.90 -8.95
N ALA A 240 11.33 -7.83 -7.61
CA ALA A 240 10.29 -8.52 -6.88
C ALA A 240 8.92 -7.91 -7.20
N GLY A 241 8.83 -6.58 -7.30
CA GLY A 241 7.63 -5.88 -7.75
C GLY A 241 7.15 -6.33 -9.14
N ALA A 242 8.05 -6.41 -10.11
CA ALA A 242 7.72 -6.89 -11.46
C ALA A 242 7.31 -8.37 -11.50
N ALA A 243 7.87 -9.22 -10.64
CA ALA A 243 7.44 -10.61 -10.51
C ALA A 243 6.04 -10.70 -9.89
N LEU A 244 5.78 -9.96 -8.82
CA LEU A 244 4.47 -9.89 -8.16
C LEU A 244 3.39 -9.33 -9.08
N PHE A 245 3.70 -8.29 -9.86
CA PHE A 245 2.77 -7.70 -10.82
C PHE A 245 2.33 -8.70 -11.89
N ARG A 246 3.29 -9.46 -12.46
CA ARG A 246 2.99 -10.51 -13.45
C ARG A 246 2.15 -11.65 -12.85
N GLU A 247 2.40 -12.00 -11.60
CA GLU A 247 1.60 -13.01 -10.90
C GLU A 247 0.20 -12.49 -10.57
N ALA A 248 0.07 -11.20 -10.19
CA ALA A 248 -1.22 -10.59 -9.87
C ALA A 248 -2.18 -10.62 -11.07
N ALA A 249 -1.67 -10.41 -12.28
CA ALA A 249 -2.44 -10.54 -13.52
C ALA A 249 -2.94 -11.97 -13.81
N ARG A 250 -2.42 -12.99 -13.09
CA ARG A 250 -2.77 -14.41 -13.23
C ARG A 250 -3.25 -15.01 -11.91
N ALA A 251 -3.56 -14.15 -10.93
CA ALA A 251 -4.07 -14.54 -9.64
C ALA A 251 -5.41 -15.27 -9.82
N THR A 252 -5.73 -16.12 -8.85
CA THR A 252 -6.89 -17.00 -8.94
C THR A 252 -7.70 -16.90 -7.67
N ALA A 253 -9.02 -17.04 -7.78
CA ALA A 253 -9.90 -17.03 -6.63
C ALA A 253 -9.47 -18.11 -5.61
N LEU A 254 -9.61 -17.81 -4.32
CA LEU A 254 -9.41 -18.77 -3.26
C LEU A 254 -10.56 -19.80 -3.32
N PRO A 255 -10.25 -21.11 -3.43
CA PRO A 255 -11.28 -22.12 -3.52
C PRO A 255 -12.06 -22.21 -2.20
N ALA A 256 -13.38 -22.40 -2.30
CA ALA A 256 -14.26 -22.52 -1.12
C ALA A 256 -13.93 -23.75 -0.24
N ARG A 257 -13.33 -24.80 -0.83
CA ARG A 257 -12.84 -25.98 -0.11
C ARG A 257 -11.35 -26.17 -0.36
N PRO A 258 -10.56 -26.52 0.67
CA PRO A 258 -9.15 -26.78 0.49
C PRO A 258 -8.97 -28.02 -0.41
N PRO A 259 -8.11 -27.97 -1.44
CA PRO A 259 -7.85 -29.13 -2.27
C PRO A 259 -7.09 -30.21 -1.47
N PRO A 260 -7.23 -31.50 -1.82
CA PRO A 260 -6.53 -32.58 -1.14
C PRO A 260 -5.01 -32.35 -1.16
N ARG A 261 -4.35 -32.66 -0.03
CA ARG A 261 -2.91 -32.40 0.23
C ARG A 261 -1.97 -32.86 -0.90
N ARG A 262 -2.32 -33.93 -1.62
CA ARG A 262 -1.53 -34.46 -2.76
C ARG A 262 -1.45 -33.49 -3.95
N LEU A 263 -2.52 -32.75 -4.23
CA LEU A 263 -2.55 -31.77 -5.32
C LEU A 263 -1.76 -30.50 -4.97
N LEU A 264 -1.76 -30.11 -3.69
CA LEU A 264 -1.02 -28.95 -3.18
C LEU A 264 0.50 -29.07 -3.37
N ARG A 265 1.05 -30.29 -3.28
CA ARG A 265 2.50 -30.53 -3.39
C ARG A 265 3.03 -30.28 -4.82
N ARG A 266 2.18 -30.46 -5.84
CA ARG A 266 2.54 -30.25 -7.25
C ARG A 266 2.13 -28.85 -7.77
N ALA A 267 1.25 -28.16 -7.07
CA ALA A 267 0.77 -26.85 -7.48
C ALA A 267 1.85 -25.78 -7.34
N ARG A 268 2.00 -24.95 -8.39
CA ARG A 268 2.79 -23.72 -8.29
C ARG A 268 2.13 -22.77 -7.28
N SER A 269 2.92 -22.17 -6.40
CA SER A 269 2.44 -21.09 -5.55
C SER A 269 1.91 -19.96 -6.43
N ARG A 270 0.72 -19.43 -6.12
CA ARG A 270 0.08 -18.33 -6.85
C ARG A 270 -0.51 -17.33 -5.88
N LEU A 271 -0.66 -16.09 -6.32
CA LEU A 271 -1.46 -15.10 -5.59
C LEU A 271 -2.94 -15.47 -5.64
N ARG A 272 -3.64 -15.18 -4.54
CA ARG A 272 -5.06 -15.49 -4.36
C ARG A 272 -5.86 -14.24 -4.04
N TYR A 273 -7.10 -14.19 -4.54
CA TYR A 273 -8.09 -13.19 -4.16
C TYR A 273 -9.35 -13.89 -3.66
N VAL A 274 -10.16 -13.19 -2.87
CA VAL A 274 -11.40 -13.75 -2.31
C VAL A 274 -12.58 -13.28 -3.14
N THR A 275 -12.69 -11.97 -3.34
CA THR A 275 -13.75 -11.33 -4.13
C THR A 275 -13.19 -10.72 -5.42
N PRO A 276 -14.02 -10.58 -6.47
CA PRO A 276 -13.64 -9.83 -7.67
C PRO A 276 -13.29 -8.39 -7.34
N SER A 277 -12.43 -7.79 -8.17
CA SER A 277 -12.13 -6.36 -8.04
C SER A 277 -13.32 -5.50 -8.45
N PRO A 278 -13.61 -4.40 -7.75
CA PRO A 278 -14.65 -3.44 -8.15
C PRO A 278 -14.25 -2.72 -9.45
N ASP A 279 -15.20 -1.98 -10.01
CA ASP A 279 -14.88 -0.98 -11.02
C ASP A 279 -14.16 0.22 -10.36
N TYR A 280 -13.07 0.66 -10.98
CA TYR A 280 -12.24 1.77 -10.50
C TYR A 280 -12.42 3.03 -11.34
N CYS A 281 -13.31 3.01 -12.35
CA CYS A 281 -13.50 4.13 -13.27
C CYS A 281 -14.11 5.34 -12.57
N GLU A 282 -15.14 5.12 -11.76
CA GLU A 282 -15.85 6.15 -11.00
C GLU A 282 -15.44 6.16 -9.53
N PRO A 283 -15.60 7.30 -8.82
CA PRO A 283 -15.37 7.36 -7.38
C PRO A 283 -16.34 6.45 -6.63
N ASP A 284 -15.80 5.67 -5.71
CA ASP A 284 -16.53 4.70 -4.93
C ASP A 284 -15.92 4.63 -3.52
N ALA A 285 -16.57 5.31 -2.58
CA ALA A 285 -16.11 5.43 -1.21
C ALA A 285 -16.07 4.08 -0.48
N ALA A 286 -17.01 3.17 -0.78
CA ALA A 286 -17.06 1.85 -0.18
C ALA A 286 -15.89 0.97 -0.62
N ALA A 287 -15.45 1.10 -1.87
CA ALA A 287 -14.24 0.47 -2.38
C ALA A 287 -12.94 1.13 -1.89
N GLY A 288 -13.01 2.35 -1.35
CA GLY A 288 -11.86 3.25 -1.23
C GLY A 288 -11.29 3.69 -2.59
N SER A 289 -12.09 3.64 -3.66
CA SER A 289 -11.69 4.08 -5.00
C SER A 289 -11.98 5.57 -5.19
N LEU A 290 -10.98 6.34 -5.62
CA LEU A 290 -11.16 7.75 -5.98
C LEU A 290 -11.64 7.95 -7.43
N GLY A 291 -11.79 6.87 -8.20
CA GLY A 291 -12.06 6.93 -9.63
C GLY A 291 -10.80 7.25 -10.46
N THR A 292 -10.98 7.39 -11.77
CA THR A 292 -9.88 7.74 -12.70
C THR A 292 -9.95 9.14 -13.31
N HIS A 293 -10.92 9.95 -12.88
CA HIS A 293 -11.05 11.36 -13.27
C HIS A 293 -9.77 12.16 -12.98
N GLY A 294 -9.37 13.02 -13.91
CA GLY A 294 -8.21 13.88 -13.75
C GLY A 294 -6.85 13.18 -13.67
N ARG A 295 -6.77 11.85 -13.85
CA ARG A 295 -5.50 11.11 -13.79
C ARG A 295 -4.68 11.33 -15.06
N LYS A 296 -3.37 11.52 -14.90
CA LYS A 296 -2.42 11.56 -16.03
C LYS A 296 -2.39 10.19 -16.72
N CYS A 297 -2.49 10.20 -18.04
CA CYS A 297 -2.51 9.00 -18.88
C CYS A 297 -1.51 9.10 -20.04
N ASN A 298 -1.08 7.96 -20.57
CA ASN A 298 -0.22 7.90 -21.74
C ASN A 298 -1.06 7.75 -23.03
N ALA A 299 -1.05 8.78 -23.89
CA ALA A 299 -1.84 8.76 -25.13
C ALA A 299 -1.31 7.74 -26.15
N SER A 300 -0.01 7.50 -26.19
CA SER A 300 0.63 6.58 -27.14
C SER A 300 0.49 5.10 -26.74
N ALA A 301 0.16 4.82 -25.48
CA ALA A 301 0.09 3.44 -24.96
C ALA A 301 -1.25 2.74 -25.25
N GLY A 302 -2.24 3.42 -25.86
CA GLY A 302 -3.52 2.82 -26.23
C GLY A 302 -4.24 2.14 -25.05
N ALA A 303 -4.56 0.84 -25.20
CA ALA A 303 -5.22 0.02 -24.18
C ALA A 303 -4.25 -0.67 -23.19
N ALA A 304 -2.94 -0.47 -23.35
CA ALA A 304 -1.96 -1.01 -22.40
C ALA A 304 -2.12 -0.37 -21.01
N ALA A 305 -1.45 -0.96 -20.00
CA ALA A 305 -1.47 -0.42 -18.65
C ALA A 305 -0.98 1.04 -18.63
N GLY A 306 -1.79 1.94 -18.06
CA GLY A 306 -1.52 3.39 -18.03
C GLY A 306 -1.86 4.14 -19.32
N GLY A 307 -2.31 3.46 -20.37
CA GLY A 307 -2.77 4.08 -21.60
C GLY A 307 -4.13 4.76 -21.44
N CYS A 308 -4.34 5.89 -22.12
CA CYS A 308 -5.55 6.69 -21.97
C CYS A 308 -6.84 5.93 -22.36
N ALA A 309 -6.78 5.01 -23.32
CA ALA A 309 -7.97 4.27 -23.75
C ALA A 309 -8.51 3.36 -22.64
N ARG A 310 -7.63 2.82 -21.79
CA ARG A 310 -8.00 2.00 -20.64
C ARG A 310 -8.21 2.84 -19.38
N LEU A 311 -7.32 3.80 -19.11
CA LEU A 311 -7.34 4.56 -17.86
C LEU A 311 -8.54 5.50 -17.75
N CYS A 312 -8.98 6.08 -18.87
CA CYS A 312 -10.07 7.06 -18.89
C CYS A 312 -11.46 6.45 -19.12
N CYS A 313 -11.57 5.12 -19.19
CA CYS A 313 -12.85 4.41 -19.23
C CYS A 313 -13.84 4.91 -20.29
N GLY A 314 -13.34 5.32 -21.46
CA GLY A 314 -14.18 5.86 -22.55
C GLY A 314 -14.60 7.33 -22.42
N ARG A 315 -14.32 8.01 -21.31
CA ARG A 315 -14.69 9.44 -21.09
C ARG A 315 -13.88 10.45 -21.91
N GLY A 316 -12.87 9.99 -22.65
CA GLY A 316 -11.94 10.86 -23.36
C GLY A 316 -10.83 11.42 -22.49
N ARG A 317 -10.06 12.37 -23.03
CA ARG A 317 -8.90 12.98 -22.35
C ARG A 317 -8.73 14.43 -22.77
N ARG A 318 -8.26 15.27 -21.84
CA ARG A 318 -7.79 16.64 -22.12
C ARG A 318 -6.27 16.64 -22.29
N ALA A 319 -5.77 17.39 -23.28
CA ALA A 319 -4.35 17.61 -23.50
C ALA A 319 -3.94 18.96 -22.91
N LEU A 320 -2.95 18.97 -22.04
CA LEU A 320 -2.37 20.16 -21.42
C LEU A 320 -0.93 20.31 -21.90
N ARG A 321 -0.67 21.38 -22.66
CA ARG A 321 0.69 21.76 -23.05
C ARG A 321 1.34 22.56 -21.94
N SER A 322 2.44 22.03 -21.41
CA SER A 322 3.26 22.71 -20.41
C SER A 322 4.65 22.97 -20.97
N ALA A 323 5.19 24.16 -20.71
CA ALA A 323 6.58 24.48 -20.99
C ALA A 323 7.36 24.45 -19.68
N ARG A 324 8.43 23.66 -19.63
CA ARG A 324 9.33 23.57 -18.48
C ARG A 324 10.76 23.88 -18.91
N LEU A 325 11.52 24.53 -18.04
CA LEU A 325 12.95 24.72 -18.25
C LEU A 325 13.69 23.49 -17.75
N GLU A 326 14.46 22.85 -18.63
CA GLU A 326 15.30 21.70 -18.27
C GLU A 326 16.76 21.98 -18.62
N ARG A 327 17.66 21.39 -17.83
CA ARG A 327 19.10 21.41 -18.15
C ARG A 327 19.33 20.59 -19.41
N CYS A 328 19.93 21.22 -20.41
CA CYS A 328 20.20 20.65 -21.72
C CYS A 328 21.63 20.97 -22.14
N ARG A 329 22.11 20.28 -23.18
CA ARG A 329 23.41 20.57 -23.82
C ARG A 329 24.57 20.67 -22.82
N CYS A 330 24.56 19.78 -21.83
CA CYS A 330 25.58 19.75 -20.78
C CYS A 330 26.95 19.37 -21.35
N ARG A 331 27.99 20.11 -20.98
CA ARG A 331 29.38 19.84 -21.32
C ARG A 331 30.16 19.54 -20.05
N TYR A 332 30.92 18.44 -20.10
CA TYR A 332 31.81 18.06 -19.03
C TYR A 332 33.20 18.65 -19.28
N HIS A 333 33.74 19.30 -18.26
CA HIS A 333 35.09 19.84 -18.22
C HIS A 333 35.95 18.94 -17.33
N TRP A 334 36.97 18.31 -17.92
CA TRP A 334 37.92 17.48 -17.19
C TRP A 334 38.62 18.33 -16.11
N CYS A 335 38.70 17.81 -14.88
CA CYS A 335 38.87 18.51 -13.58
C CYS A 335 37.59 18.71 -12.75
N CYS A 336 36.45 18.15 -13.21
CA CYS A 336 35.23 17.81 -12.44
C CYS A 336 34.07 18.83 -12.45
N ARG A 337 33.89 19.58 -13.54
CA ARG A 337 32.77 20.51 -13.68
C ARG A 337 31.85 20.13 -14.84
N VAL A 338 30.53 20.27 -14.63
CA VAL A 338 29.53 20.11 -15.70
C VAL A 338 28.78 21.43 -15.84
N ASP A 339 28.88 22.05 -17.02
CA ASP A 339 28.13 23.25 -17.35
C ASP A 339 26.99 22.89 -18.31
N CYS A 340 25.76 23.29 -17.97
CA CYS A 340 24.55 23.03 -18.76
C CYS A 340 23.85 24.34 -19.10
N GLN A 341 23.18 24.36 -20.25
CA GLN A 341 22.25 25.43 -20.61
C GLN A 341 20.85 25.12 -20.07
N LEU A 342 20.01 26.13 -19.89
CA LEU A 342 18.58 25.94 -19.63
C LEU A 342 17.83 26.03 -20.95
N CYS A 343 17.22 24.92 -21.38
CA CYS A 343 16.37 24.88 -22.56
C CYS A 343 14.90 24.89 -22.15
N ARG A 344 14.07 25.58 -22.92
CA ARG A 344 12.61 25.46 -22.83
C ARG A 344 12.17 24.18 -23.55
N VAL A 345 11.65 23.23 -22.80
CA VAL A 345 11.07 21.98 -23.30
C VAL A 345 9.56 22.07 -23.18
N THR A 346 8.85 21.91 -24.29
CA THR A 346 7.39 21.81 -24.31
C THR A 346 6.97 20.34 -24.26
N SER A 347 6.23 19.96 -23.22
CA SER A 347 5.63 18.65 -23.09
C SER A 347 4.11 18.73 -23.20
N GLU A 348 3.50 17.74 -23.84
CA GLU A 348 2.05 17.59 -23.89
C GLU A 348 1.65 16.46 -22.96
N ASP A 349 0.96 16.81 -21.88
CA ASP A 349 0.46 15.86 -20.89
C ASP A 349 -1.03 15.61 -21.11
N HIS A 350 -1.45 14.35 -21.04
CA HIS A 350 -2.87 14.00 -21.16
C HIS A 350 -3.45 13.59 -19.81
N TYR A 351 -4.65 14.08 -19.54
CA TYR A 351 -5.39 13.78 -18.31
C TYR A 351 -6.78 13.27 -18.67
N CYS A 352 -7.26 12.27 -17.94
CA CYS A 352 -8.62 11.76 -18.13
C CYS A 352 -9.64 12.85 -17.76
N ASN A 353 -10.72 12.91 -18.55
CA ASN A 353 -11.86 13.78 -18.26
C ASN A 353 -12.61 13.30 -17.02
#